data_AF-A0A0F9TFM9-F1
#
_entry.id   AF-A0A0F9TFM9-F1
#
_cell.length_a   1.000
_cell.length_b   1.000
_cell.length_c   1.000
_cell.angle_alpha   90.00
_cell.angle_beta   90.00
_cell.angle_gamma   90.00
#
_symmetry.space_group_name_H-M   'P 1'
#
loop_
_entity.id
_entity.type
_entity.pdbx_description
1 polymer ?
#
loop_
_entity_poly.entity_id
_entity_poly.type
_entity_poly.pdbx_seq_one_letter_code
_entity_poly.pdbx_strand_id
1 'polypeptide(L)' 'MMKMLDTTSHLYSPDEAIRIAADMQTDDEDWDYQVVHDPTGKGYSFIEIYDKDGEFVAKV' A
#
# COMPACT_ATOMS: atom_id res chain seq x y z
N MET A 1 -17.29 10.03 -0.15
CA MET A 1 -17.74 8.76 -0.76
C MET A 1 -16.58 7.80 -0.63
N MET A 2 -16.64 6.85 0.31
CA MET A 2 -15.57 5.87 0.51
C MET A 2 -15.46 5.07 -0.79
N LYS A 3 -14.37 5.25 -1.56
CA LYS A 3 -14.07 4.34 -2.67
C LYS A 3 -13.90 2.98 -2.05
N MET A 4 -14.77 2.03 -2.38
CA MET A 4 -14.60 0.64 -2.00
C MET A 4 -13.21 0.23 -2.47
N LEU A 5 -12.29 -0.04 -1.54
CA LEU A 5 -10.98 -0.60 -1.87
C LEU A 5 -11.25 -1.89 -2.64
N ASP A 6 -10.81 -1.91 -3.90
CA ASP A 6 -10.77 -3.14 -4.67
C ASP A 6 -9.78 -4.08 -3.98
N THR A 7 -10.30 -5.09 -3.27
CA THR A 7 -9.51 -6.06 -2.50
C THR A 7 -9.01 -7.21 -3.38
N THR A 8 -9.14 -7.11 -4.70
CA THR A 8 -8.45 -8.04 -5.60
C THR A 8 -6.96 -7.83 -5.40
N SER A 9 -6.20 -8.90 -5.19
CA SER A 9 -4.74 -8.81 -5.03
C SER A 9 -4.12 -8.19 -6.29
N HIS A 10 -4.01 -6.87 -6.29
CA HIS A 10 -3.46 -6.11 -7.40
C HIS A 10 -1.98 -6.08 -7.19
N LEU A 11 -1.35 -6.86 -8.03
CA LEU A 11 0.06 -7.03 -7.99
C LEU A 11 0.68 -5.85 -8.77
N TYR A 12 1.04 -4.80 -8.04
CA TYR A 12 1.50 -3.56 -8.61
C TYR A 12 2.92 -3.69 -9.16
N SER A 13 3.21 -2.97 -10.25
CA SER A 13 4.61 -2.65 -10.57
C SER A 13 5.20 -1.76 -9.46
N PRO A 14 6.54 -1.77 -9.25
CA PRO A 14 7.16 -0.96 -8.21
C PRO A 14 6.79 0.53 -8.28
N ASP A 15 6.77 1.10 -9.48
CA ASP A 15 6.44 2.52 -9.69
C ASP A 15 4.96 2.83 -9.38
N GLU A 16 4.06 1.88 -9.66
CA GLU A 16 2.64 2.01 -9.31
C GLU A 16 2.42 1.93 -7.81
N ALA A 17 3.08 0.98 -7.12
CA ALA A 17 2.95 0.83 -5.68
C ALA A 17 3.43 2.09 -4.93
N ILE A 18 4.54 2.69 -5.39
CA ILE A 18 5.05 3.96 -4.83
C ILE A 18 4.04 5.10 -5.02
N ARG A 19 3.43 5.22 -6.20
CA ARG A 19 2.42 6.27 -6.45
C ARG A 19 1.18 6.07 -5.60
N ILE A 20 0.67 4.84 -5.53
CA ILE A 20 -0.56 4.54 -4.78
C ILE A 20 -0.33 4.76 -3.29
N ALA A 21 0.80 4.32 -2.73
CA ALA A 21 1.12 4.57 -1.33
C ALA A 21 1.22 6.09 -1.04
N ALA A 22 1.82 6.87 -1.93
CA ALA A 22 1.89 8.33 -1.77
C ALA A 22 0.51 9.01 -1.85
N ASP A 23 -0.36 8.55 -2.75
CA ASP A 23 -1.75 9.02 -2.84
C ASP A 23 -2.53 8.67 -1.57
N MET A 24 -2.41 7.43 -1.07
CA MET A 24 -3.05 6.97 0.17
C MET A 24 -2.56 7.77 1.38
N GLN A 25 -1.27 8.03 1.49
CA GLN A 25 -0.68 8.81 2.57
C GLN A 25 -1.16 10.27 2.56
N THR A 26 -1.44 10.84 1.38
CA THR A 26 -1.98 12.20 1.24
C THR A 26 -3.46 12.26 1.61
N ASP A 27 -4.21 11.18 1.32
CA ASP A 27 -5.64 11.10 1.62
C ASP A 27 -5.90 10.77 3.11
N ASP A 28 -4.97 10.09 3.80
CA ASP A 28 -5.12 9.67 5.19
C ASP A 28 -3.79 9.78 5.99
N GLU A 29 -3.60 10.91 6.69
CA GLU A 29 -2.36 11.21 7.43
C GLU A 29 -2.21 10.39 8.73
N ASP A 30 -3.28 9.77 9.23
CA ASP A 30 -3.29 9.03 10.50
C ASP A 30 -2.77 7.59 10.36
N TRP A 31 -2.53 7.14 9.12
CA TRP A 31 -2.08 5.80 8.78
C TRP A 31 -0.72 5.85 8.09
N ASP A 32 0.05 4.77 8.22
CA ASP A 32 1.34 4.62 7.54
C ASP A 32 1.24 3.55 6.44
N TYR A 33 1.61 3.94 5.23
CA TYR A 33 1.50 3.11 4.02
C TYR A 33 2.89 2.78 3.48
N GLN A 34 3.35 1.54 3.70
CA GLN A 34 4.69 1.10 3.32
C GLN A 34 4.67 0.22 2.09
N VAL A 35 5.44 0.60 1.07
CA VAL A 35 5.60 -0.22 -0.13
C VAL A 35 6.59 -1.35 0.13
N VAL A 36 6.13 -2.58 -0.08
CA VAL A 36 6.96 -3.77 -0.02
C VAL A 36 7.16 -4.32 -1.42
N HIS A 37 8.42 -4.38 -1.83
CA HIS A 37 8.82 -4.91 -3.12
C HIS A 37 9.27 -6.36 -2.99
N ASP A 38 8.96 -7.18 -4.00
CA ASP A 38 9.58 -8.49 -4.13
C ASP A 38 11.12 -8.35 -4.24
N PRO A 39 11.89 -9.06 -3.41
CA PRO A 39 13.34 -8.89 -3.31
C PRO A 39 14.10 -9.33 -4.58
N THR A 40 13.45 -10.06 -5.49
CA THR A 40 14.05 -10.45 -6.78
C THR A 40 13.91 -9.35 -7.83
N GLY A 41 13.11 -8.30 -7.56
CA GLY A 41 12.81 -7.21 -8.49
C GLY A 41 12.00 -7.63 -9.73
N LYS A 42 11.61 -8.91 -9.79
CA LYS A 42 10.82 -9.52 -10.86
C LYS A 42 9.42 -9.90 -10.41
N GLY A 43 9.20 -9.95 -9.10
CA GLY A 43 7.90 -10.16 -8.51
C GLY A 43 7.15 -8.85 -8.33
N TYR A 44 6.05 -8.96 -7.63
CA TYR A 44 5.08 -7.90 -7.50
C TYR A 44 5.32 -7.07 -6.25
N SER A 45 4.83 -5.84 -6.26
CA SER A 45 4.84 -4.97 -5.09
C SER A 45 3.44 -4.90 -4.48
N PHE A 46 3.39 -4.79 -3.17
CA PHE A 46 2.16 -4.57 -2.40
C PHE A 46 2.41 -3.47 -1.36
N ILE A 47 1.35 -2.95 -0.77
CA ILE A 47 1.42 -1.89 0.24
C ILE A 47 0.93 -2.46 1.57
N GLU A 48 1.76 -2.36 2.59
CA GLU A 48 1.39 -2.65 3.97
C GLU A 48 0.84 -1.40 4.65
N ILE A 49 -0.22 -1.58 5.45
CA ILE A 49 -0.94 -0.53 6.13
C ILE A 49 -0.73 -0.72 7.63
N TYR A 50 -0.24 0.32 8.30
CA TYR A 50 -0.01 0.36 9.73
C TYR A 50 -0.86 1.46 10.36
N ASP A 51 -1.32 1.22 11.59
CA ASP A 51 -2.00 2.25 12.37
C ASP A 51 -1.01 3.24 13.01
N LYS A 52 -1.55 4.27 13.68
CA LYS A 52 -0.77 5.31 14.36
C LYS A 52 0.20 4.80 15.43
N ASP A 53 -0.02 3.59 15.95
CA ASP A 53 0.82 2.96 16.97
C ASP A 53 1.90 2.06 16.32
N GLY A 54 1.90 1.98 14.98
CA GLY A 54 2.81 1.18 14.18
C GLY A 54 2.40 -0.29 14.10
N GLU A 55 1.14 -0.64 14.43
CA GLU A 55 0.65 -2.01 14.33
C GLU A 55 0.17 -2.31 12.91
N PHE A 56 0.58 -3.47 12.38
CA PHE A 56 0.15 -3.92 11.06
C PHE A 56 -1.35 -4.22 11.06
N VAL A 57 -2.07 -3.62 10.11
CA VAL A 57 -3.53 -3.80 9.97
C VAL A 57 -3.87 -4.63 8.75
N ALA A 58 -3.30 -4.31 7.59
CA ALA A 58 -3.68 -4.94 6.33
C ALA A 58 -2.60 -4.80 5.25
N LYS A 59 -2.78 -5.54 4.15
CA LYS A 59 -2.02 -5.37 2.91
C LYS A 59 -2.96 -5.22 1.72
N VAL A 60 -2.55 -4.44 0.72
CA VAL A 60 -3.24 -4.25 -0.56
C VAL A 60 -2.29 -4.42 -1.74
#